data_AF-A0A1S3DQD1-F1
#
_entry.id   AF-A0A1S3DQD1-F1
#
_cell.length_a   1.000
_cell.length_b   1.000
_cell.length_c   1.000
_cell.angle_alpha   90.00
_cell.angle_beta   90.00
_cell.angle_gamma   90.00
#
_symmetry.space_group_name_H-M   'P 1'
#
loop_
_entity.id
_entity.type
_entity.pdbx_description
1 polymer ?
#
loop_
_entity_poly.entity_id
_entity_poly.type
_entity_poly.pdbx_seq_one_letter_code
_entity_poly.pdbx_strand_id
1 'polypeptide(L)'
;MFAVGSYNTLRLCDKVGWSHSLDKPDTGSVYDLVWSNDATQIAGACANGSLLLGTIIQRKLEWQNYEAIQSGRKSLLIRDVLSDIKEKVELPERIILISLSHAHLVLTLPSHCYVYAVTNFNTPCIIELRDSNTSMILQAEK
;
A
#
# COMPACT_ATOMS: atom_id res chain seq x y z
N MET A 1 8.24 2.18 9.65
CA MET A 1 7.78 0.77 9.60
C MET A 1 9.00 -0.08 9.36
N PHE A 2 9.06 -1.26 9.96
CA PHE A 2 10.15 -2.23 9.76
C PHE A 2 9.57 -3.64 9.80
N ALA A 3 10.33 -4.63 9.33
CA ALA A 3 9.97 -6.03 9.42
C ALA A 3 10.97 -6.79 10.28
N VAL A 4 10.49 -7.84 10.94
CA VAL A 4 11.29 -8.74 11.76
C VAL A 4 11.09 -10.16 11.26
N GLY A 5 12.20 -10.83 10.94
CA GLY A 5 12.23 -12.24 10.56
C GLY A 5 12.78 -13.09 11.71
N SER A 6 12.19 -14.26 11.93
CA SER A 6 12.72 -15.29 12.83
C SER A 6 12.35 -16.68 12.34
N TYR A 7 12.54 -17.72 13.16
CA TYR A 7 12.14 -19.09 12.79
C TYR A 7 10.64 -19.17 12.49
N ASN A 8 10.30 -19.55 11.25
CA ASN A 8 8.95 -19.67 10.73
C ASN A 8 8.07 -18.47 11.07
N THR A 9 8.62 -17.25 10.99
CA THR A 9 7.90 -16.04 11.38
C THR A 9 8.40 -14.82 10.61
N LEU A 10 7.45 -14.04 10.10
CA LEU A 10 7.66 -12.70 9.58
C LEU A 10 6.66 -11.75 10.24
N ARG A 11 7.14 -10.66 10.81
CA ARG A 11 6.30 -9.65 11.47
C ARG A 11 6.52 -8.28 10.84
N LEU A 12 5.44 -7.55 10.63
CA LEU A 12 5.47 -6.15 10.20
C LEU A 12 5.16 -5.24 11.40
N CYS A 13 6.02 -4.25 11.66
CA CYS A 13 5.90 -3.35 12.80
C CYS A 13 5.94 -1.88 12.38
N ASP A 14 5.27 -1.01 13.12
CA ASP A 14 5.43 0.44 12.98
C ASP A 14 6.78 0.94 13.52
N LYS A 15 7.02 2.26 13.43
CA LYS A 15 8.28 2.86 13.90
C LYS A 15 8.45 2.87 15.43
N VAL A 16 7.37 2.67 16.20
CA VAL A 16 7.42 2.66 17.67
C VAL A 16 7.40 1.24 18.25
N GLY A 17 7.31 0.22 17.39
CA GLY A 17 7.44 -1.19 17.73
C GLY A 17 6.11 -1.97 17.80
N TRP A 18 4.96 -1.35 17.51
CA TRP A 18 3.69 -2.08 17.47
C TRP A 18 3.60 -2.99 16.26
N SER A 19 3.03 -4.18 16.48
CA SER A 19 2.84 -5.18 15.43
C SER A 19 1.58 -4.88 14.62
N HIS A 20 1.73 -4.78 13.30
CA HIS A 20 0.62 -4.68 12.35
C HIS A 20 0.21 -6.02 11.75
N SER A 21 1.17 -6.90 11.47
CA SER A 21 0.89 -8.23 10.93
C SER A 21 1.90 -9.26 11.46
N LEU A 22 1.48 -10.52 11.55
CA LEU A 22 2.30 -11.66 11.93
C LEU A 22 1.95 -12.85 11.02
N ASP A 23 2.90 -13.22 10.17
CA ASP A 23 2.82 -14.39 9.32
C ASP A 23 3.74 -15.49 9.86
N LYS A 24 3.31 -16.76 9.70
CA LYS A 24 4.07 -17.94 10.14
C LYS A 24 4.40 -18.87 8.95
N PRO A 25 5.25 -18.42 8.01
CA PRO A 25 5.62 -19.23 6.86
C PRO A 25 6.51 -20.40 7.29
N ASP A 26 6.46 -21.52 6.57
CA ASP A 26 7.34 -22.66 6.82
C ASP A 26 8.66 -22.50 6.06
N THR A 27 9.54 -21.65 6.60
CA THR A 27 10.76 -21.18 5.93
C THR A 27 12.06 -21.49 6.69
N GLY A 28 11.95 -22.07 7.89
CA GLY A 28 13.02 -22.03 8.88
C GLY A 28 13.30 -20.61 9.35
N SER A 29 14.54 -20.32 9.75
CA SER A 29 14.95 -18.96 10.12
C SER A 29 15.03 -18.05 8.89
N VAL A 30 14.49 -16.85 9.01
CA VAL A 30 14.76 -15.76 8.06
C VAL A 30 16.08 -15.09 8.45
N TYR A 31 17.10 -15.19 7.59
CA TYR A 31 18.45 -14.69 7.87
C TYR A 31 18.67 -13.25 7.46
N ASP A 32 18.01 -12.82 6.38
CA ASP A 32 18.15 -11.48 5.85
C ASP A 32 16.80 -10.97 5.31
N LEU A 33 16.61 -9.65 5.36
CA LEU A 33 15.41 -8.96 4.91
C LEU A 33 15.78 -7.66 4.21
N VAL A 34 15.28 -7.47 2.99
CA VAL A 34 15.49 -6.25 2.20
C VAL A 34 14.16 -5.68 1.73
N TRP A 35 14.00 -4.36 1.86
CA TRP A 35 12.84 -3.62 1.37
C TRP A 35 13.05 -3.14 -0.06
N SER A 36 11.98 -3.06 -0.84
CA SER A 36 11.98 -2.28 -2.08
C SER A 36 12.25 -0.80 -1.78
N ASN A 37 12.81 -0.07 -2.76
CA ASN A 37 13.17 1.35 -2.60
C ASN A 37 11.99 2.23 -2.20
N ASP A 38 10.78 1.82 -2.57
CA ASP A 38 9.54 2.53 -2.27
C ASP A 38 8.77 1.99 -1.06
N ALA A 39 9.41 1.11 -0.29
CA ALA A 39 8.90 0.53 0.95
C ALA A 39 7.53 -0.18 0.83
N THR A 40 7.16 -0.70 -0.35
CA THR A 40 5.92 -1.45 -0.54
C THR A 40 6.08 -2.96 -0.56
N GLN A 41 7.30 -3.46 -0.81
CA GLN A 41 7.60 -4.88 -0.92
C GLN A 41 8.82 -5.23 -0.07
N ILE A 42 8.87 -6.49 0.38
CA ILE A 42 9.98 -7.03 1.15
C ILE A 42 10.38 -8.38 0.58
N ALA A 43 11.67 -8.67 0.56
CA ALA A 43 12.22 -9.98 0.26
C ALA A 43 13.04 -10.50 1.44
N GLY A 44 13.03 -11.81 1.66
CA GLY A 44 13.79 -12.45 2.74
C GLY A 44 14.45 -13.75 2.34
N ALA A 45 15.70 -13.94 2.75
CA ALA A 45 16.44 -15.18 2.54
C ALA A 45 16.23 -16.13 3.72
N CYS A 46 15.85 -17.38 3.45
CA CYS A 46 15.39 -18.32 4.47
C CYS A 46 16.30 -19.56 4.60
N ALA A 47 16.31 -20.16 5.79
CA ALA A 47 17.19 -21.29 6.13
C ALA A 47 16.92 -22.55 5.33
N ASN A 48 15.68 -22.77 4.88
CA ASN A 48 15.34 -23.88 3.99
C ASN A 48 15.72 -23.63 2.52
N GLY A 49 16.42 -22.53 2.22
CA GLY A 49 16.82 -22.13 0.87
C GLY A 49 15.74 -21.39 0.07
N SER A 50 14.56 -21.16 0.64
CA SER A 50 13.50 -20.39 -0.03
C SER A 50 13.75 -18.88 0.02
N LEU A 51 13.15 -18.18 -0.96
CA LEU A 51 13.04 -16.72 -0.97
C LEU A 51 11.62 -16.33 -0.57
N LEU A 52 11.48 -15.65 0.56
CA LEU A 52 10.22 -15.07 0.99
C LEU A 52 10.00 -13.76 0.22
N LEU A 53 8.78 -13.55 -0.28
CA LEU A 53 8.35 -12.27 -0.88
C LEU A 53 7.06 -11.80 -0.20
N GLY A 54 7.08 -10.56 0.31
CA GLY A 54 5.93 -9.90 0.92
C GLY A 54 5.56 -8.61 0.21
N THR A 55 4.29 -8.24 0.24
CA THR A 55 3.79 -6.95 -0.26
C THR A 55 2.85 -6.37 0.78
N ILE A 56 3.02 -5.08 1.09
CA ILE A 56 2.13 -4.38 2.01
C ILE A 56 0.80 -4.12 1.31
N ILE A 57 -0.26 -4.57 1.96
CA ILE A 57 -1.65 -4.37 1.57
C ILE A 57 -2.45 -3.93 2.81
N GLN A 58 -3.76 -3.72 2.66
CA GLN A 58 -4.66 -3.29 3.73
C GLN A 58 -4.28 -1.95 4.39
N ARG A 59 -3.53 -1.10 3.68
CA ARG A 59 -3.39 0.31 4.05
C ARG A 59 -4.77 0.96 4.01
N LYS A 60 -5.14 1.60 5.12
CA LYS A 60 -6.44 2.24 5.33
C LYS A 60 -6.25 3.74 5.45
N LEU A 61 -7.07 4.50 4.72
CA LEU A 61 -7.15 5.94 4.77
C LEU A 61 -8.60 6.37 4.96
N GLU A 62 -8.79 7.49 5.63
CA GLU A 62 -10.10 8.03 5.95
C GLU A 62 -10.10 9.53 5.66
N TRP A 63 -11.16 10.03 5.04
CA TRP A 63 -11.41 11.45 4.85
C TRP A 63 -12.91 11.70 4.82
N GLN A 64 -13.40 12.48 5.80
CA GLN A 64 -14.83 12.67 6.03
C GLN A 64 -15.57 11.32 6.11
N ASN A 65 -16.57 11.10 5.26
CA ASN A 65 -17.36 9.88 5.16
C ASN A 65 -16.72 8.79 4.29
N TYR A 66 -15.58 9.06 3.64
CA TYR A 66 -14.92 8.12 2.76
C TYR A 66 -13.82 7.33 3.48
N GLU A 67 -13.86 6.02 3.30
CA GLU A 67 -12.84 5.07 3.72
C GLU A 67 -12.23 4.42 2.46
N ALA A 68 -10.90 4.48 2.32
CA ALA A 68 -10.17 3.81 1.25
C ALA A 68 -9.25 2.73 1.83
N ILE A 69 -9.42 1.49 1.39
CA ILE A 69 -8.64 0.34 1.83
C ILE A 69 -7.97 -0.29 0.62
N GLN A 70 -6.65 -0.45 0.68
CA GLN A 70 -5.94 -1.23 -0.33
C GLN A 70 -6.28 -2.73 -0.20
N SER A 71 -7.22 -3.20 -1.01
CA SER A 71 -7.65 -4.60 -1.03
C SER A 71 -6.60 -5.55 -1.62
N GLY A 72 -5.64 -5.03 -2.38
CA GLY A 72 -4.58 -5.84 -2.99
C GLY A 72 -3.48 -5.00 -3.61
N ARG A 73 -2.50 -5.65 -4.26
CA ARG A 73 -1.33 -4.95 -4.84
C ARG A 73 -1.73 -3.86 -5.84
N LYS A 74 -2.79 -4.08 -6.62
CA LYS A 74 -3.27 -3.21 -7.69
C LYS A 74 -4.73 -2.76 -7.51
N SER A 75 -5.31 -3.00 -6.33
CA SER A 75 -6.73 -2.77 -6.11
C SER A 75 -6.98 -1.98 -4.84
N LEU A 76 -7.93 -1.04 -4.93
CA LEU A 76 -8.39 -0.20 -3.85
C LEU A 76 -9.91 -0.32 -3.74
N LEU A 77 -10.39 -0.53 -2.53
CA LEU A 77 -11.80 -0.48 -2.19
C LEU A 77 -12.09 0.85 -1.51
N ILE A 78 -12.99 1.65 -2.09
CA ILE A 78 -13.50 2.87 -1.49
C ILE A 78 -14.91 2.60 -0.98
N ARG A 79 -15.22 3.11 0.20
CA ARG A 79 -16.54 3.05 0.81
C ARG A 79 -16.95 4.44 1.27
N ASP A 80 -18.13 4.87 0.85
CA ASP A 80 -18.84 5.95 1.52
C ASP A 80 -19.64 5.35 2.67
N VAL A 81 -19.27 5.69 3.90
CA VAL A 81 -19.86 5.11 5.12
C VAL A 81 -21.29 5.64 5.36
N LEU A 82 -21.65 6.80 4.81
CA LEU A 82 -22.99 7.37 4.98
C LEU A 82 -24.02 6.68 4.09
N SER A 83 -23.67 6.40 2.84
CA SER A 83 -24.54 5.72 1.88
C SER A 83 -24.34 4.20 1.83
N ASP A 84 -23.28 3.70 2.47
CA ASP A 84 -22.76 2.33 2.37
C ASP A 84 -22.39 1.88 0.95
N ILE A 85 -22.25 2.84 0.02
CA ILE A 85 -21.82 2.57 -1.35
C ILE A 85 -20.35 2.16 -1.32
N LYS A 86 -20.03 1.09 -2.05
CA LYS A 86 -18.67 0.56 -2.20
C LYS A 86 -18.28 0.56 -3.67
N GLU A 87 -17.15 1.16 -3.96
CA GLU A 87 -16.57 1.23 -5.30
C GLU A 87 -15.18 0.61 -5.28
N LYS A 88 -14.85 -0.16 -6.31
CA LYS A 88 -13.56 -0.82 -6.42
C LYS A 88 -12.80 -0.24 -7.60
N VAL A 89 -11.60 0.27 -7.33
CA VAL A 89 -10.68 0.78 -8.34
C VAL A 89 -9.59 -0.27 -8.58
N GLU A 90 -9.50 -0.73 -9.81
CA GLU A 90 -8.44 -1.62 -10.30
C GLU A 90 -7.44 -0.83 -11.14
N LEU A 91 -6.14 -1.05 -10.90
CA LEU A 91 -5.05 -0.30 -11.51
C LEU A 91 -4.15 -1.21 -12.36
N PRO A 92 -3.47 -0.66 -13.38
CA PRO A 92 -2.61 -1.46 -14.26
C PRO A 92 -1.34 -1.93 -13.53
N GLU A 93 -0.86 -1.14 -12.58
CA GLU A 93 0.35 -1.41 -11.80
C GLU A 93 0.08 -1.40 -10.30
N ARG A 94 1.12 -1.70 -9.52
CA ARG A 94 1.04 -1.72 -8.07
C ARG A 94 0.93 -0.32 -7.49
N ILE A 95 0.18 -0.19 -6.40
CA ILE A 95 0.02 1.07 -5.70
C ILE A 95 1.25 1.33 -4.83
N ILE A 96 1.98 2.41 -5.12
CA ILE A 96 3.12 2.88 -4.32
C ILE A 96 2.61 3.72 -3.14
N LEU A 97 1.91 4.82 -3.43
CA LEU A 97 1.38 5.73 -2.42
C LEU A 97 -0.13 5.94 -2.64
N ILE A 98 -0.82 6.20 -1.53
CA ILE A 98 -2.24 6.54 -1.51
C ILE A 98 -2.36 7.79 -0.67
N SER A 99 -3.13 8.75 -1.15
CA SER A 99 -3.56 9.91 -0.37
C SER A 99 -5.03 10.16 -0.62
N LEU A 100 -5.80 10.35 0.44
CA LEU A 100 -7.21 10.68 0.37
C LEU A 100 -7.44 11.92 1.22
N SER A 101 -7.71 13.05 0.57
CA SER A 101 -7.91 14.33 1.24
C SER A 101 -8.48 15.38 0.28
N HIS A 102 -9.04 16.45 0.81
CA HIS A 102 -9.52 17.62 0.05
C HIS A 102 -10.37 17.24 -1.18
N ALA A 103 -11.33 16.31 -1.00
CA ALA A 103 -12.21 15.79 -2.04
C ALA A 103 -11.52 15.05 -3.21
N HIS A 104 -10.26 14.65 -3.04
CA HIS A 104 -9.49 13.93 -4.05
C HIS A 104 -8.81 12.69 -3.47
N LEU A 105 -8.84 11.60 -4.24
CA LEU A 105 -8.04 10.42 -4.04
C LEU A 105 -6.88 10.45 -5.04
N VAL A 106 -5.65 10.46 -4.53
CA VAL A 106 -4.42 10.44 -5.32
C VAL A 106 -3.72 9.11 -5.12
N LEU A 107 -3.43 8.42 -6.23
CA LEU A 107 -2.71 7.15 -6.25
C LEU A 107 -1.45 7.30 -7.09
N THR A 108 -0.30 6.98 -6.51
CA THR A 108 0.96 6.92 -7.24
C THR A 108 1.31 5.48 -7.55
N LEU A 109 1.57 5.20 -8.83
CA LEU A 109 2.10 3.97 -9.40
C LEU A 109 3.57 4.19 -9.80
N PRO A 110 4.31 3.14 -10.22
CA PRO A 110 5.68 3.29 -10.68
C PRO A 110 5.86 4.30 -11.82
N SER A 111 4.93 4.34 -12.77
CA SER A 111 5.05 5.19 -13.96
C SER A 111 3.97 6.27 -14.08
N HIS A 112 2.96 6.26 -13.22
CA HIS A 112 1.80 7.15 -13.33
C HIS A 112 1.29 7.62 -11.98
N CYS A 113 0.69 8.79 -11.95
CA CYS A 113 -0.12 9.30 -10.85
C CYS A 113 -1.56 9.46 -11.32
N TYR A 114 -2.49 8.89 -10.57
CA TYR A 114 -3.92 8.96 -10.83
C TYR A 114 -4.56 9.87 -9.78
N VAL A 115 -5.34 10.86 -10.22
CA VAL A 115 -6.08 11.78 -9.37
C VAL A 115 -7.57 11.61 -9.66
N TYR A 116 -8.31 11.08 -8.69
CA TYR A 116 -9.75 10.91 -8.76
C TYR A 116 -10.43 11.98 -7.92
N ALA A 117 -11.56 12.50 -8.40
CA ALA A 117 -12.51 13.20 -7.54
C ALA A 117 -13.29 12.15 -6.74
N VAL A 118 -13.52 12.39 -5.45
CA VAL A 118 -14.31 11.45 -4.61
C VAL A 118 -15.77 11.30 -5.07
N THR A 119 -16.23 12.22 -5.91
CA THR A 119 -17.56 12.18 -6.54
C THR A 119 -17.62 11.28 -7.79
N ASN A 120 -16.47 10.88 -8.35
CA ASN A 120 -16.41 10.02 -9.52
C ASN A 120 -15.06 9.28 -9.63
N PHE A 121 -15.06 7.99 -9.31
CA PHE A 121 -13.86 7.14 -9.38
C PHE A 121 -13.61 6.50 -10.76
N ASN A 122 -14.42 6.81 -11.78
CA ASN A 122 -14.31 6.18 -13.10
C ASN A 122 -13.41 6.96 -14.08
N THR A 123 -13.26 8.27 -13.88
CA THR A 123 -12.54 9.17 -14.81
C THR A 123 -11.42 9.93 -14.10
N PRO A 124 -10.29 9.27 -13.77
CA PRO A 124 -9.15 9.93 -13.16
C PRO A 124 -8.45 10.88 -14.14
N CYS A 125 -7.85 11.93 -13.60
CA CYS A 125 -6.74 12.61 -14.26
C CYS A 125 -5.48 11.76 -14.10
N ILE A 126 -4.79 11.47 -15.21
CA ILE A 126 -3.60 10.62 -15.24
C ILE A 126 -2.40 11.47 -15.62
N ILE A 127 -1.35 11.41 -14.81
CA ILE A 127 -0.09 12.15 -14.99
C ILE A 127 1.03 11.13 -15.10
N GLU A 128 1.86 11.22 -16.13
CA GLU A 128 3.05 10.36 -16.28
C GLU A 128 4.16 10.80 -15.31
N LEU A 129 4.79 9.84 -14.65
CA LEU A 129 5.91 10.04 -13.75
C LEU A 129 7.20 9.59 -14.42
N ARG A 130 8.19 10.48 -14.46
CA ARG A 130 9.50 10.19 -15.08
C ARG A 130 10.40 9.31 -14.22
N ASP A 131 10.15 9.27 -12.91
CA ASP A 131 10.90 8.45 -11.96
C ASP A 131 9.95 7.85 -10.93
N SER A 132 10.19 6.59 -10.57
CA SER A 132 9.38 5.79 -9.65
C SER A 132 9.66 6.10 -8.17
N ASN A 133 10.56 7.03 -7.88
CA ASN A 133 11.02 7.38 -6.53
C ASN A 133 10.11 8.40 -5.80
N THR A 134 8.79 8.28 -5.97
CA THR A 134 7.86 9.15 -5.22
C THR A 134 7.86 8.74 -3.75
N SER A 135 8.26 9.65 -2.86
CA SER A 135 8.39 9.40 -1.42
C SER A 135 7.22 9.94 -0.59
N MET A 136 6.47 10.92 -1.10
CA MET A 136 5.36 11.55 -0.38
C MET A 136 4.32 12.16 -1.34
N ILE A 137 3.05 12.13 -0.92
CA ILE A 137 1.98 12.94 -1.49
C ILE A 137 1.52 13.92 -0.40
N LEU A 138 1.47 15.21 -0.72
CA LEU A 138 0.90 16.24 0.15
C LEU A 138 -0.26 16.90 -0.59
N GLN A 139 -1.47 16.73 -0.07
CA GLN A 139 -2.66 17.43 -0.56
C GLN A 139 -2.94 18.64 0.35
N ALA A 140 -3.41 19.73 -0.22
CA ALA A 140 -3.78 20.94 0.49
C ALA A 140 -5.08 21.52 -0.08
N GLU A 141 -5.79 22.31 0.73
CA GLU A 141 -6.85 23.20 0.25
C GLU A 141 -6.26 24.30 -0.64
N LYS A 142 -7.13 24.90 -1.45
CA LYS A 142 -6.76 25.98 -2.36
C LYS A 142 -6.59 27.30 -1.62
#